data_AF-T0M8R4-F1
#
_entry.id   AF-T0M8R4-F1
#
_cell.length_a   1.000
_cell.length_b   1.000
_cell.length_c   1.000
_cell.angle_alpha   90.00
_cell.angle_beta   90.00
_cell.angle_gamma   90.00
#
_symmetry.space_group_name_H-M   'P 1'
#
loop_
_entity.id
_entity.type
_entity.pdbx_description
1 polymer ?
#
loop_
_entity_poly.entity_id
_entity_poly.type
_entity_poly.pdbx_seq_one_letter_code
_entity_poly.pdbx_strand_id
1 'polypeptide(L)'
;MKKEISSQVNYYNNKNKKQQITINKYILDEISVRFLVQIDESDFQNVERLFFILEEAHWFYIDNYREKNICFIDFCNLIVNHNSLQIDVNKGFKIFRNYKKGIKVFGCIIFDRSMENVLVVQEKRVGSYSFPKEEIGYDVSQKIIKHVTFTIFEKMNFFLF
;
A
#
# COMPACT_ATOMS: atom_id res chain seq x y z
N MET A 1 -23.01 44.44 -4.93
CA MET A 1 -23.86 43.23 -5.00
C MET A 1 -23.47 42.22 -6.09
N LYS A 2 -23.77 42.37 -7.40
CA LYS A 2 -23.44 41.32 -8.41
C LYS A 2 -21.93 41.07 -8.61
N LYS A 3 -21.07 42.08 -8.43
CA LYS A 3 -19.60 41.96 -8.55
C LYS A 3 -18.92 41.30 -7.34
N GLU A 4 -19.52 41.34 -6.16
CA GLU A 4 -18.97 40.69 -4.95
C GLU A 4 -19.27 39.19 -4.95
N ILE A 5 -20.44 38.81 -5.42
CA ILE A 5 -20.85 37.41 -5.58
C ILE A 5 -19.96 36.69 -6.60
N SER A 6 -19.64 37.33 -7.75
CA SER A 6 -18.73 36.73 -8.73
C SER A 6 -17.30 36.55 -8.20
N SER A 7 -16.85 37.44 -7.31
CA SER A 7 -15.53 37.39 -6.69
C SER A 7 -15.43 36.29 -5.63
N GLN A 8 -16.50 36.10 -4.83
CA GLN A 8 -16.60 35.00 -3.87
C GLN A 8 -16.74 33.65 -4.57
N VAL A 9 -17.57 33.53 -5.62
CA VAL A 9 -17.70 32.30 -6.41
C VAL A 9 -16.36 31.90 -7.04
N ASN A 10 -15.58 32.86 -7.56
CA ASN A 10 -14.23 32.58 -8.07
C ASN A 10 -13.24 32.18 -6.97
N TYR A 11 -13.35 32.75 -5.76
CA TYR A 11 -12.53 32.37 -4.61
C TYR A 11 -12.81 30.93 -4.14
N TYR A 12 -14.09 30.53 -4.09
CA TYR A 12 -14.48 29.16 -3.77
C TYR A 12 -14.12 28.16 -4.87
N ASN A 13 -14.23 28.55 -6.15
CA ASN A 13 -13.83 27.70 -7.27
C ASN A 13 -12.30 27.49 -7.35
N ASN A 14 -11.49 28.46 -6.93
CA ASN A 14 -10.03 28.31 -6.86
C ASN A 14 -9.54 27.48 -5.67
N LYS A 15 -10.33 27.39 -4.57
CA LYS A 15 -9.98 26.56 -3.40
C LYS A 15 -10.13 25.04 -3.63
N ASN A 16 -10.88 24.65 -4.65
CA ASN A 16 -11.16 23.24 -5.00
C ASN A 16 -10.37 22.71 -6.21
N LYS A 17 -9.34 23.43 -6.67
CA LYS A 17 -8.32 22.80 -7.53
C LYS A 17 -7.43 21.92 -6.64
N LYS A 18 -7.83 20.65 -6.45
CA LYS A 18 -6.85 19.60 -6.13
C LYS A 18 -5.74 19.76 -7.17
N GLN A 19 -4.53 20.12 -6.73
CA GLN A 19 -3.35 20.04 -7.59
C GLN A 19 -3.34 18.62 -8.15
N GLN A 20 -3.39 18.52 -9.47
CA GLN A 20 -3.42 17.24 -10.17
C GLN A 20 -2.04 16.62 -9.95
N ILE A 21 -1.93 15.71 -8.98
CA ILE A 21 -0.68 15.00 -8.71
C ILE A 21 -0.34 14.25 -9.99
N THR A 22 0.76 14.63 -10.62
CA THR A 22 1.16 14.10 -11.93
C THR A 22 2.55 13.50 -11.77
N ILE A 23 2.63 12.18 -11.91
CA ILE A 23 3.89 11.44 -11.94
C ILE A 23 4.53 11.64 -13.32
N ASN A 24 5.85 11.80 -13.38
CA ASN A 24 6.57 11.86 -14.65
C ASN A 24 6.34 10.56 -15.44
N LYS A 25 5.99 10.70 -16.72
CA LYS A 25 5.74 9.56 -17.62
C LYS A 25 6.88 8.53 -17.63
N TYR A 26 8.14 8.98 -17.62
CA TYR A 26 9.28 8.06 -17.59
C TYR A 26 9.27 7.15 -16.36
N ILE A 27 8.82 7.65 -15.21
CA ILE A 27 8.71 6.85 -13.99
C ILE A 27 7.56 5.84 -14.11
N LEU A 28 6.45 6.24 -14.73
CA LEU A 28 5.33 5.33 -15.00
C LEU A 28 5.75 4.22 -15.96
N ASP A 29 6.52 4.53 -17.01
CA ASP A 29 7.10 3.54 -17.93
C ASP A 29 8.00 2.54 -17.19
N GLU A 30 8.91 3.00 -16.33
CA GLU A 30 9.79 2.12 -15.54
C GLU A 30 9.01 1.18 -14.61
N ILE A 31 8.01 1.72 -13.92
CA ILE A 31 7.15 0.95 -13.01
C ILE A 31 6.35 -0.08 -13.82
N SER A 32 5.78 0.32 -14.95
CA SER A 32 5.06 -0.58 -15.86
C SER A 32 5.93 -1.76 -16.29
N VAL A 33 7.16 -1.50 -16.75
CA VAL A 33 8.06 -2.57 -17.20
C VAL A 33 8.46 -3.49 -16.06
N ARG A 34 8.70 -2.92 -14.86
CA ARG A 34 9.13 -3.69 -13.70
C ARG A 34 8.03 -4.59 -13.13
N PHE A 35 6.79 -4.11 -13.06
CA PHE A 35 5.72 -4.77 -12.30
C PHE A 35 4.57 -5.30 -13.17
N LEU A 36 4.28 -4.67 -14.31
CA LEU A 36 3.07 -4.99 -15.10
C LEU A 36 3.36 -5.84 -16.35
N VAL A 37 4.54 -5.74 -16.95
CA VAL A 37 4.85 -6.42 -18.21
C VAL A 37 4.94 -7.95 -18.08
N GLN A 38 5.23 -8.45 -16.88
CA GLN A 38 5.40 -9.89 -16.62
C GLN A 38 4.11 -10.57 -16.11
N ILE A 39 2.98 -9.86 -16.09
CA ILE A 39 1.73 -10.41 -15.58
C ILE A 39 1.10 -11.32 -16.62
N ASP A 40 0.94 -12.60 -16.28
CA ASP A 40 0.21 -13.56 -17.11
C ASP A 40 -1.25 -13.13 -17.29
N GLU A 41 -1.87 -13.44 -18.43
CA GLU A 41 -3.27 -13.07 -18.71
C GLU A 41 -4.26 -13.58 -17.64
N SER A 42 -3.95 -14.72 -17.00
CA SER A 42 -4.74 -15.26 -15.89
C SER A 42 -4.75 -14.36 -14.65
N ASP A 43 -3.67 -13.61 -14.41
CA ASP A 43 -3.54 -12.71 -13.26
C ASP A 43 -4.24 -11.38 -13.49
N PHE A 44 -4.38 -10.94 -14.74
CA PHE A 44 -5.22 -9.78 -15.08
C PHE A 44 -6.71 -10.02 -14.78
N GLN A 45 -7.17 -11.27 -14.84
CA GLN A 45 -8.54 -11.63 -14.47
C GLN A 45 -8.75 -11.69 -12.95
N ASN A 46 -7.67 -11.80 -12.17
CA ASN A 46 -7.72 -11.82 -10.72
C ASN A 46 -7.44 -10.40 -10.17
N VAL A 47 -8.52 -9.69 -9.83
CA VAL A 47 -8.45 -8.31 -9.33
C VAL A 47 -7.58 -8.21 -8.09
N GLU A 48 -7.61 -9.20 -7.21
CA GLU A 48 -6.84 -9.22 -5.97
C GLU A 48 -5.34 -9.29 -6.25
N ARG A 49 -4.90 -10.19 -7.15
CA ARG A 49 -3.49 -10.33 -7.55
C ARG A 49 -2.96 -9.04 -8.18
N LEU A 50 -3.73 -8.45 -9.09
CA LEU A 50 -3.34 -7.18 -9.69
C LEU A 50 -3.17 -6.08 -8.64
N PHE A 51 -4.08 -5.98 -7.68
CA PHE A 51 -3.98 -4.95 -6.65
C PHE A 51 -2.82 -5.16 -5.68
N PHE A 52 -2.36 -6.39 -5.44
CA PHE A 52 -1.09 -6.63 -4.74
C PHE A 52 0.11 -6.11 -5.52
N ILE A 53 0.15 -6.35 -6.82
CA ILE A 53 1.23 -5.85 -7.69
C ILE A 53 1.23 -4.32 -7.73
N LEU A 54 0.04 -3.71 -7.84
CA LEU A 54 -0.11 -2.25 -7.76
C LEU A 54 0.33 -1.70 -6.39
N GLU A 55 0.02 -2.40 -5.29
CA GLU A 55 0.45 -2.03 -3.95
C GLU A 55 1.98 -2.06 -3.83
N GLU A 56 2.63 -3.11 -4.31
CA GLU A 56 4.09 -3.22 -4.35
C GLU A 56 4.73 -2.11 -5.20
N ALA A 57 4.16 -1.85 -6.39
CA ALA A 57 4.59 -0.76 -7.26
C ALA A 57 4.47 0.62 -6.58
N HIS A 58 3.41 0.83 -5.78
CA HIS A 58 3.22 2.07 -5.01
C HIS A 58 4.26 2.24 -3.91
N TRP A 59 4.58 1.17 -3.17
CA TRP A 59 5.65 1.19 -2.18
C TRP A 59 7.01 1.47 -2.82
N PHE A 60 7.32 0.79 -3.93
CA PHE A 60 8.52 1.05 -4.72
C PHE A 60 8.61 2.52 -5.14
N TYR A 61 7.51 3.11 -5.60
CA TYR A 61 7.47 4.53 -5.96
C TYR A 61 7.82 5.44 -4.78
N ILE A 62 7.15 5.26 -3.65
CA ILE A 62 7.35 6.09 -2.45
C ILE A 62 8.80 6.01 -1.94
N ASP A 63 9.36 4.81 -1.94
CA ASP A 63 10.69 4.55 -1.37
C ASP A 63 11.81 5.07 -2.27
N ASN A 64 11.70 4.89 -3.59
CA ASN A 64 12.76 5.28 -4.54
C ASN A 64 12.69 6.74 -4.97
N TYR A 65 11.48 7.29 -5.13
CA TYR A 65 11.29 8.65 -5.63
C TYR A 65 11.01 9.69 -4.55
N ARG A 66 10.93 9.27 -3.27
CA ARG A 66 10.76 10.12 -2.08
C ARG A 66 9.51 11.02 -2.10
N GLU A 67 8.57 10.79 -3.01
CA GLU A 67 7.30 11.51 -3.10
C GLU A 67 6.23 10.86 -2.22
N LYS A 68 6.10 11.37 -0.99
CA LYS A 68 5.24 10.75 0.05
C LYS A 68 3.76 11.14 -0.02
N ASN A 69 3.38 12.01 -0.97
CA ASN A 69 2.08 12.67 -0.94
C ASN A 69 1.02 12.01 -1.85
N ILE A 70 1.39 10.99 -2.63
CA ILE A 70 0.41 10.30 -3.47
C ILE A 70 -0.29 9.18 -2.72
N CYS A 71 -1.62 9.23 -2.67
CA CYS A 71 -2.40 8.14 -2.09
C CYS A 71 -2.46 6.95 -3.06
N PHE A 72 -2.65 5.76 -2.52
CA PHE A 72 -2.64 4.52 -3.31
C PHE A 72 -3.66 4.53 -4.45
N ILE A 73 -4.87 5.06 -4.22
CA ILE A 73 -5.91 5.12 -5.25
C ILE A 73 -5.54 6.06 -6.39
N ASP A 74 -4.99 7.24 -6.08
CA ASP A 74 -4.53 8.18 -7.11
C ASP A 74 -3.39 7.56 -7.92
N PHE A 75 -2.46 6.86 -7.27
CA PHE A 75 -1.39 6.12 -7.94
C PHE A 75 -1.93 5.05 -8.89
N CYS A 76 -2.87 4.21 -8.42
CA CYS A 76 -3.49 3.18 -9.26
C CYS A 76 -4.18 3.78 -10.48
N ASN A 77 -4.93 4.87 -10.32
CA ASN A 77 -5.57 5.55 -11.45
C ASN A 77 -4.54 6.05 -12.48
N LEU A 78 -3.41 6.62 -12.04
CA LEU A 78 -2.35 7.08 -12.95
C LEU A 78 -1.73 5.92 -13.74
N ILE A 79 -1.38 4.82 -13.07
CA ILE A 79 -0.78 3.64 -13.69
C ILE A 79 -1.76 2.93 -14.64
N VAL A 80 -3.01 2.73 -14.22
CA VAL A 80 -4.05 2.08 -15.04
C VAL A 80 -4.32 2.89 -16.31
N ASN A 81 -4.43 4.22 -16.18
CA ASN A 81 -4.62 5.11 -17.32
C ASN A 81 -3.39 5.13 -18.25
N HIS A 82 -2.18 5.14 -17.68
CA HIS A 82 -0.94 5.12 -18.44
C HIS A 82 -0.80 3.88 -19.34
N ASN A 83 -1.23 2.72 -18.84
CA ASN A 83 -1.16 1.44 -19.55
C ASN A 83 -2.45 1.10 -20.33
N SER A 84 -3.43 2.00 -20.38
CA SER A 84 -4.73 1.77 -21.03
C SER A 84 -5.49 0.53 -20.54
N LEU A 85 -5.34 0.20 -19.25
CA LEU A 85 -6.01 -0.95 -18.64
C LEU A 85 -7.49 -0.62 -18.36
N GLN A 86 -8.41 -1.50 -18.76
CA GLN A 86 -9.86 -1.29 -18.58
C GLN A 86 -10.33 -1.78 -17.20
N ILE A 87 -9.94 -1.07 -16.14
CA ILE A 87 -10.19 -1.49 -14.76
C ILE A 87 -10.83 -0.37 -13.95
N ASP A 88 -11.95 -0.66 -13.29
CA ASP A 88 -12.53 0.25 -12.29
C ASP A 88 -11.74 0.13 -10.99
N VAL A 89 -10.81 1.08 -10.79
CA VAL A 89 -9.92 1.13 -9.62
C VAL A 89 -10.71 1.21 -8.31
N ASN A 90 -11.82 1.93 -8.27
CA ASN A 90 -12.60 2.10 -7.03
C ASN A 90 -13.31 0.80 -6.64
N LYS A 91 -13.89 0.11 -7.63
CA LYS A 91 -14.52 -1.20 -7.42
C LYS A 91 -13.47 -2.26 -7.07
N GLY A 92 -12.37 -2.30 -7.81
CA GLY A 92 -11.27 -3.23 -7.57
C GLY A 92 -10.66 -3.06 -6.18
N PHE A 93 -10.45 -1.81 -5.74
CA PHE A 93 -9.93 -1.53 -4.40
C PHE A 93 -10.86 -2.02 -3.28
N LYS A 94 -12.18 -1.93 -3.46
CA LYS A 94 -13.14 -2.47 -2.49
C LYS A 94 -13.04 -4.00 -2.38
N ILE A 95 -12.93 -4.68 -3.51
CA ILE A 95 -12.75 -6.14 -3.57
C ILE A 95 -11.44 -6.51 -2.88
N PHE A 96 -10.33 -5.88 -3.28
CA PHE A 96 -9.01 -6.09 -2.69
C PHE A 96 -9.00 -5.87 -1.18
N ARG A 97 -9.60 -4.78 -0.69
CA ARG A 97 -9.68 -4.49 0.75
C ARG A 97 -10.48 -5.55 1.51
N ASN A 98 -11.55 -6.08 0.92
CA ASN A 98 -12.33 -7.15 1.53
C ASN A 98 -11.55 -8.47 1.53
N TYR A 99 -10.84 -8.79 0.45
CA TYR A 99 -9.95 -9.94 0.39
C TYR A 99 -8.85 -9.86 1.47
N LYS A 100 -8.19 -8.70 1.60
CA LYS A 100 -7.08 -8.49 2.55
C LYS A 100 -7.50 -8.71 4.01
N LYS A 101 -8.77 -8.44 4.36
CA LYS A 101 -9.33 -8.75 5.69
C LYS A 101 -9.39 -10.26 5.99
N GLY A 102 -9.50 -11.10 4.97
CA GLY A 102 -9.57 -12.55 5.10
C GLY A 102 -8.19 -13.23 5.19
N ILE A 103 -7.10 -12.48 4.98
CA ILE A 103 -5.75 -13.02 5.04
C ILE A 103 -5.41 -13.37 6.48
N LYS A 104 -4.91 -14.58 6.68
CA LYS A 104 -4.48 -15.04 7.99
C LYS A 104 -3.23 -14.28 8.40
N VAL A 105 -3.33 -13.63 9.55
CA VAL A 105 -2.22 -12.91 10.17
C VAL A 105 -1.79 -13.67 11.41
N PHE A 106 -0.50 -13.89 11.53
CA PHE A 106 0.11 -14.48 12.71
C PHE A 106 0.97 -13.42 13.38
N GLY A 107 1.09 -13.48 14.71
CA GLY A 107 1.93 -12.53 15.44
C GLY A 107 2.48 -13.16 16.68
N CYS A 108 3.32 -12.42 17.37
CA CYS A 108 3.90 -12.83 18.64
C CYS A 108 3.83 -11.69 19.65
N ILE A 109 3.65 -12.05 20.91
CA ILE A 109 3.82 -11.15 22.05
C ILE A 109 5.17 -11.49 22.65
N ILE A 110 6.08 -10.51 22.63
CA ILE A 110 7.44 -10.67 23.15
C ILE A 110 7.49 -9.94 24.49
N PHE A 111 7.77 -10.70 25.54
CA PHE A 111 7.99 -10.16 26.89
C PHE A 111 9.47 -9.91 27.15
N ASP A 112 9.75 -9.01 28.08
CA ASP A 112 11.05 -8.94 28.72
C ASP A 112 11.28 -10.10 29.71
N ARG A 113 12.50 -10.22 30.24
CA ARG A 113 12.87 -11.33 31.13
C ARG A 113 12.07 -11.36 32.43
N SER A 114 11.64 -10.21 32.93
CA SER A 114 10.82 -10.09 34.14
C SER A 114 9.33 -10.33 33.88
N MET A 115 8.89 -10.44 32.62
CA MET A 115 7.48 -10.57 32.23
C MET A 115 6.61 -9.36 32.63
N GLU A 116 7.23 -8.19 32.78
CA GLU A 116 6.55 -6.95 33.18
C GLU A 116 6.30 -6.04 31.98
N ASN A 117 7.13 -6.13 30.95
CA ASN A 117 7.04 -5.29 29.76
C ASN A 117 6.85 -6.13 28.51
N VAL A 118 6.15 -5.56 27.53
CA VAL A 118 5.93 -6.16 26.21
C VAL A 118 6.45 -5.28 25.09
N LEU A 119 7.00 -5.90 24.06
CA LEU A 119 7.45 -5.22 22.87
C LEU A 119 6.26 -4.92 21.95
N VAL A 120 6.12 -3.66 21.54
CA VAL A 120 5.10 -3.19 20.61
C VAL A 120 5.75 -2.38 19.48
N VAL A 121 5.14 -2.45 18.30
CA VAL A 121 5.53 -1.67 17.12
C VAL A 121 4.57 -0.50 16.97
N GLN A 122 5.12 0.70 16.77
CA GLN A 122 4.34 1.88 16.50
C GLN A 122 4.22 2.14 14.99
N GLU A 123 3.00 2.29 14.49
CA GLU A 123 2.77 2.70 13.11
C GLU A 123 3.07 4.19 12.96
N LYS A 124 4.13 4.53 12.22
CA LYS A 124 4.60 5.92 12.02
C LYS A 124 3.52 6.89 11.49
N ARG A 125 2.54 6.39 10.74
CA ARG A 125 1.48 7.21 10.12
C ARG A 125 0.27 7.43 11.03
N VAL A 126 -0.08 6.45 11.86
CA VAL A 126 -1.31 6.46 12.68
C VAL A 126 -1.01 6.75 14.15
N GLY A 127 0.23 6.49 14.59
CA GLY A 127 0.66 6.59 15.99
C GLY A 127 0.13 5.46 16.88
N SER A 128 -0.58 4.48 16.30
CA SER A 128 -1.08 3.30 16.99
C SER A 128 0.04 2.33 17.34
N TYR A 129 -0.12 1.63 18.47
CA TYR A 129 0.76 0.54 18.89
C TYR A 129 0.11 -0.80 18.59
N SER A 130 0.89 -1.75 18.08
CA SER A 130 0.42 -3.11 17.82
C SER A 130 1.53 -4.12 18.08
N PHE A 131 1.16 -5.38 18.30
CA PHE A 131 2.14 -6.45 18.41
C PHE A 131 2.76 -6.77 17.05
N PRO A 132 4.04 -7.20 17.02
CA PRO A 132 4.66 -7.70 15.81
C PRO A 132 3.81 -8.81 15.17
N LYS A 133 3.52 -8.65 13.87
CA LYS A 133 2.63 -9.53 13.11
C LYS A 133 3.09 -9.65 11.66
N GLU A 134 2.76 -10.77 11.04
CA GLU A 134 3.09 -11.14 9.67
C GLU A 134 1.87 -11.73 8.95
N GLU A 135 1.66 -11.33 7.69
CA GLU A 135 0.67 -11.94 6.79
C GLU A 135 1.30 -13.16 6.11
N ILE A 136 0.65 -14.32 6.13
CA ILE A 136 1.19 -15.54 5.51
C ILE A 136 0.66 -15.72 4.09
N GLY A 137 1.58 -15.93 3.15
CA GLY A 137 1.29 -16.33 1.77
C GLY A 137 0.82 -17.78 1.62
N TYR A 138 0.39 -18.16 0.43
CA TYR A 138 -0.41 -19.38 0.17
C TYR A 138 0.26 -20.74 0.50
N ASP A 139 1.56 -20.80 0.79
CA ASP A 139 2.33 -22.07 0.79
C ASP A 139 2.99 -22.45 2.14
N VAL A 140 2.55 -21.88 3.26
CA VAL A 140 3.19 -22.15 4.56
C VAL A 140 2.15 -22.69 5.52
N SER A 141 1.94 -24.01 5.54
CA SER A 141 0.94 -24.64 6.43
C SER A 141 1.55 -25.32 7.66
N GLN A 142 2.72 -25.96 7.55
CA GLN A 142 3.26 -26.80 8.64
C GLN A 142 4.62 -26.36 9.21
N LYS A 143 5.36 -25.47 8.53
CA LYS A 143 6.59 -24.83 9.06
C LYS A 143 6.34 -23.41 9.63
N ILE A 144 5.07 -23.04 9.79
CA ILE A 144 4.60 -21.67 10.08
C ILE A 144 5.30 -21.07 11.29
N ILE A 145 5.32 -21.77 12.43
CA ILE A 145 5.73 -21.15 13.70
C ILE A 145 7.19 -20.71 13.64
N LYS A 146 8.11 -21.58 13.19
CA LYS A 146 9.53 -21.23 13.06
C LYS A 146 9.76 -20.11 12.04
N HIS A 147 9.01 -20.11 10.93
CA HIS A 147 9.15 -19.11 9.89
C HIS A 147 8.64 -17.73 10.33
N VAL A 148 7.47 -17.66 10.97
CA VAL A 148 6.89 -16.42 11.51
C VAL A 148 7.81 -15.82 12.56
N THR A 149 8.33 -16.63 13.48
CA THR A 149 9.29 -16.19 14.50
C THR A 149 10.56 -15.62 13.87
N PHE A 150 11.16 -16.32 12.90
CA PHE A 150 12.37 -15.86 12.21
C PHE A 150 12.17 -14.54 11.47
N THR A 151 11.12 -14.43 10.65
CA THR A 151 10.85 -13.21 9.86
C THR A 151 10.53 -12.00 10.73
N ILE A 152 9.77 -12.18 11.82
CA ILE A 152 9.50 -11.10 12.76
C ILE A 152 10.80 -10.63 13.40
N PHE A 153 11.68 -11.54 13.84
CA PHE A 153 12.96 -11.16 14.43
C PHE A 153 13.92 -10.50 13.44
N GLU A 154 13.94 -10.89 12.16
CA GLU A 154 14.71 -10.17 11.13
C GLU A 154 14.16 -8.77 10.88
N LYS A 155 12.84 -8.60 10.72
CA LYS A 155 12.22 -7.28 10.50
C LYS A 155 12.43 -6.33 11.69
N MET A 156 12.56 -6.88 12.89
CA MET A 156 12.87 -6.13 14.10
C MET A 156 14.38 -5.97 14.35
N ASN A 157 15.22 -6.52 13.47
CA ASN A 157 16.68 -6.48 13.54
C ASN A 157 17.24 -7.09 14.85
N PHE A 158 16.59 -8.13 15.35
CA PHE A 158 16.92 -8.79 16.62
C PHE A 158 18.08 -9.81 16.49
N PHE A 159 18.46 -10.20 15.26
CA PHE A 159 19.58 -11.10 14.97
C PHE A 159 20.93 -10.37 14.84
N LEU A 160 21.26 -9.52 15.80
CA LEU A 160 22.57 -8.86 15.89
C LEU A 160 23.24 -9.17 17.23
N PHE A 161 23.43 -10.45 17.57
CA PHE A 161 24.45 -10.95 18.51
C PHE A 161 24.79 -12.41 18.23
#